data_AF-A0A0D7E0U3-F1
#
_entry.id   AF-A0A0D7E0U3-F1
#
_cell.length_a   1.000
_cell.length_b   1.000
_cell.length_c   1.000
_cell.angle_alpha   90.00
_cell.angle_beta   90.00
_cell.angle_gamma   90.00
#
_symmetry.space_group_name_H-M   'P 1'
#
loop_
_entity.id
_entity.type
_entity.pdbx_description
1 polymer ?
#
loop_
_entity_poly.entity_id
_entity_poly.type
_entity_poly.pdbx_seq_one_letter_code
_entity_poly.pdbx_strand_id
1 'polypeptide(L)'
;MTKRSTPLNTLLLGGLLGLAPFTPAQTTEEPFVVGVCAHELHKGDPSGRAYAMMRDAGITSVRTDAHWAYVERRPGQLKIEPSWHRYLKATAAHGLSTQFILGYGNSHYGGGEKPR
;
A
#
# COMPACT_ATOMS: atom_id res chain seq x y z
N MET A 1 56.90 23.25 -36.94
CA MET A 1 56.42 21.98 -36.33
C MET A 1 55.00 22.18 -35.82
N THR A 2 53.99 21.78 -36.59
CA THR A 2 52.61 21.66 -36.10
C THR A 2 52.05 20.34 -36.59
N LYS A 3 51.90 19.41 -35.64
CA LYS A 3 51.52 18.01 -35.89
C LYS A 3 50.03 17.92 -36.25
N ARG A 4 49.76 17.11 -37.28
CA ARG A 4 48.45 16.51 -37.57
C ARG A 4 48.14 15.42 -36.53
N SER A 5 46.89 15.36 -36.05
CA SER A 5 46.19 14.17 -35.53
C SER A 5 44.86 14.64 -34.90
N THR A 6 43.67 14.06 -35.07
CA THR A 6 43.17 12.87 -35.79
C THR A 6 41.63 12.89 -35.62
N PRO A 7 40.81 12.63 -36.66
CA PRO A 7 39.34 12.54 -36.55
C PRO A 7 38.88 11.19 -35.94
N LEU A 8 39.67 10.59 -35.05
CA LEU A 8 39.46 9.23 -34.54
C LEU A 8 38.56 9.18 -33.30
N ASN A 9 38.47 10.29 -32.54
CA ASN A 9 37.68 10.32 -31.30
C ASN A 9 36.17 10.49 -31.53
N THR A 10 35.75 10.96 -32.70
CA THR A 10 34.33 11.18 -32.99
C THR A 10 33.58 9.88 -33.29
N LEU A 11 34.27 8.83 -33.77
CA LEU A 11 33.62 7.55 -34.08
C LEU A 11 33.34 6.69 -32.83
N LEU A 12 34.15 6.83 -31.77
CA LEU A 12 34.01 6.02 -30.55
C LEU A 12 32.85 6.46 -29.65
N LEU A 13 32.43 7.73 -29.68
CA LEU A 13 31.26 8.20 -28.93
C LEU A 13 29.93 7.86 -29.61
N GLY A 14 29.90 7.72 -30.95
CA GLY A 14 28.68 7.38 -31.69
C GLY A 14 28.27 5.91 -31.57
N GLY A 15 29.22 5.00 -31.34
CA GLY A 15 28.95 3.56 -31.23
C GLY A 15 28.30 3.12 -29.90
N LEU A 16 28.48 3.90 -28.82
CA LEU A 16 28.00 3.55 -27.48
C LEU A 16 26.53 3.90 -27.22
N LEU A 17 25.92 4.76 -28.04
CA LEU A 17 24.49 5.12 -27.93
C LEU A 17 23.57 4.19 -28.75
N GLY A 18 24.12 3.36 -29.64
CA GLY A 18 23.34 2.48 -30.53
C GLY A 18 22.99 1.10 -29.97
N LEU A 19 23.45 0.76 -28.76
CA LEU A 19 23.32 -0.58 -28.16
C LEU A 19 22.49 -0.58 -26.86
N ALA A 20 21.53 0.35 -26.72
CA ALA A 20 20.54 0.21 -25.66
C ALA A 20 19.68 -1.03 -25.97
N PRO A 21 19.66 -2.07 -25.11
CA PRO A 21 18.75 -3.18 -25.31
C PRO A 21 17.33 -2.64 -25.22
N PHE A 22 16.58 -2.76 -26.33
CA PHE A 22 15.13 -2.65 -26.29
C PHE A 22 14.61 -3.83 -25.48
N THR A 23 14.51 -3.67 -24.16
CA THR A 23 13.68 -4.56 -23.34
C THR A 23 12.24 -4.21 -23.65
N PRO A 24 11.47 -5.08 -24.34
CA PRO A 24 10.04 -4.88 -24.43
C PRO A 24 9.47 -4.77 -23.02
N ALA A 25 8.59 -3.79 -22.80
CA ALA A 25 7.89 -3.68 -21.54
C ALA A 25 7.13 -4.99 -21.31
N GLN A 26 7.55 -5.77 -20.33
CA GLN A 26 6.78 -6.92 -19.87
C GLN A 26 5.54 -6.35 -19.19
N THR A 27 4.41 -6.39 -19.88
CA THR A 27 3.11 -6.18 -19.25
C THR A 27 2.89 -7.33 -18.29
N THR A 28 3.20 -7.12 -17.01
CA THR A 28 2.80 -8.03 -15.96
C THR A 28 1.30 -7.81 -15.77
N GLU A 29 0.50 -8.82 -16.10
CA GLU A 29 -0.92 -8.78 -15.80
C GLU A 29 -1.07 -8.71 -14.28
N GLU A 30 -1.62 -7.60 -13.78
CA GLU A 30 -1.93 -7.44 -12.36
C GLU A 30 -2.88 -8.56 -11.93
N PRO A 31 -2.53 -9.37 -10.90
CA PRO A 31 -3.38 -10.45 -10.46
C PRO A 31 -4.77 -9.94 -10.08
N PHE A 32 -5.82 -10.67 -10.47
CA PHE A 32 -7.17 -10.36 -10.01
C PHE A 32 -7.27 -10.56 -8.48
N VAL A 33 -7.57 -9.49 -7.76
CA VAL A 33 -7.63 -9.51 -6.29
C VAL A 33 -9.04 -9.87 -5.82
N VAL A 34 -9.14 -10.99 -5.11
CA VAL A 34 -10.33 -11.34 -4.33
C VAL A 34 -10.11 -10.93 -2.88
N GLY A 35 -10.99 -10.07 -2.37
CA GLY A 35 -10.91 -9.55 -1.01
C GLY A 35 -12.18 -9.78 -0.19
N VAL A 36 -12.07 -9.57 1.12
CA VAL A 36 -13.20 -9.62 2.06
C VAL A 36 -13.29 -8.34 2.91
N CYS A 37 -14.50 -8.01 3.37
CA CYS A 37 -14.68 -7.00 4.40
C CYS A 37 -14.54 -7.67 5.79
N ALA A 38 -13.83 -7.01 6.71
CA ALA A 38 -13.63 -7.49 8.07
C ALA A 38 -13.67 -6.32 9.06
N HIS A 39 -13.92 -6.63 10.34
CA HIS A 39 -14.04 -5.63 11.41
C HIS A 39 -13.03 -5.85 12.56
N GLU A 40 -11.88 -6.48 12.26
CA GLU A 40 -10.90 -6.85 13.29
C GLU A 40 -10.04 -5.67 13.81
N LEU A 41 -10.06 -4.49 13.15
CA LEU A 41 -9.17 -3.35 13.43
C LEU A 41 -9.24 -2.85 14.88
N HIS A 42 -10.44 -2.75 15.43
CA HIS A 42 -10.66 -2.10 16.73
C HIS A 42 -10.90 -3.11 17.85
N LYS A 43 -11.74 -4.13 17.59
CA LYS A 43 -12.20 -5.10 18.58
C LYS A 43 -12.09 -6.56 18.09
N GLY A 44 -11.19 -6.79 17.13
CA GLY A 44 -10.97 -8.11 16.56
C GLY A 44 -10.44 -9.15 17.56
N ASP A 45 -10.62 -10.41 17.19
CA ASP A 45 -10.11 -11.56 17.91
C ASP A 45 -8.56 -11.53 17.91
N PRO A 46 -7.90 -11.45 19.08
CA PRO A 46 -6.45 -11.43 19.15
C PRO A 46 -5.80 -12.76 18.71
N SER A 47 -6.55 -13.85 18.56
CA SER A 47 -6.01 -15.16 18.16
C SER A 47 -5.47 -15.20 16.72
N GLY A 48 -5.89 -14.26 15.87
CA GLY A 48 -5.54 -14.26 14.44
C GLY A 48 -6.27 -15.32 13.61
N ARG A 49 -7.21 -16.08 14.21
CA ARG A 49 -8.00 -17.11 13.53
C ARG A 49 -8.70 -16.59 12.28
N ALA A 50 -9.28 -15.39 12.32
CA ALA A 50 -9.94 -14.79 11.16
C ALA A 50 -8.99 -14.64 9.97
N TYR A 51 -7.76 -14.17 10.20
CA TYR A 51 -6.75 -13.99 9.15
C TYR A 51 -6.25 -15.33 8.61
N ALA A 52 -6.11 -16.35 9.46
CA ALA A 52 -5.79 -17.70 9.01
C ALA A 52 -6.87 -18.25 8.08
N MET A 53 -8.16 -18.10 8.45
CA MET A 53 -9.29 -18.51 7.61
C MET A 53 -9.30 -17.79 6.25
N MET A 54 -9.02 -16.48 6.22
CA MET A 54 -8.94 -15.71 4.97
C MET A 54 -7.84 -16.26 4.06
N ARG A 55 -6.64 -16.47 4.60
CA ARG A 55 -5.52 -17.07 3.87
C ARG A 55 -5.88 -18.46 3.33
N ASP A 56 -6.45 -19.32 4.16
CA ASP A 56 -6.78 -20.71 3.79
C ASP A 56 -7.88 -20.75 2.72
N ALA A 57 -8.71 -19.72 2.63
CA ALA A 57 -9.70 -19.52 1.56
C ALA A 57 -9.13 -18.89 0.27
N GLY A 58 -7.82 -18.60 0.22
CA GLY A 58 -7.18 -17.97 -0.94
C GLY A 58 -7.43 -16.45 -1.06
N ILE A 59 -7.89 -15.80 0.00
CA ILE A 59 -8.08 -14.35 0.03
C ILE A 59 -6.73 -13.65 0.20
N THR A 60 -6.50 -12.59 -0.57
CA THR A 60 -5.25 -11.82 -0.55
C THR A 60 -5.43 -10.35 -0.15
N SER A 61 -6.67 -9.93 0.07
CA SER A 61 -7.01 -8.56 0.45
C SER A 61 -8.09 -8.50 1.51
N VAL A 62 -7.94 -7.60 2.48
CA VAL A 62 -8.93 -7.32 3.51
C VAL A 62 -9.23 -5.83 3.58
N ARG A 63 -10.51 -5.49 3.61
CA ARG A 63 -11.03 -4.13 3.75
C ARG A 63 -11.63 -3.95 5.14
N THR A 64 -11.28 -2.88 5.84
CA THR A 64 -11.81 -2.59 7.19
C THR A 64 -12.06 -1.10 7.40
N ASP A 65 -12.94 -0.82 8.36
CA ASP A 65 -13.33 0.52 8.78
C ASP A 65 -12.31 1.13 9.74
N ALA A 66 -11.68 2.22 9.32
CA ALA A 66 -10.82 3.06 10.14
C ALA A 66 -11.66 4.24 10.65
N HIS A 67 -12.37 4.04 11.77
CA HIS A 67 -13.28 5.06 12.30
C HIS A 67 -12.55 6.31 12.79
N TRP A 68 -12.97 7.49 12.32
CA TRP A 68 -12.42 8.79 12.73
C TRP A 68 -12.43 8.99 14.25
N ALA A 69 -13.49 8.56 14.92
CA ALA A 69 -13.63 8.64 16.39
C ALA A 69 -12.51 7.93 17.17
N TYR A 70 -11.80 6.97 16.57
CA TYR A 70 -10.64 6.33 17.22
C TYR A 70 -9.36 7.15 17.07
N VAL A 71 -9.22 7.89 15.97
CA VAL A 71 -8.02 8.70 15.67
C VAL A 71 -8.09 10.05 16.36
N GLU A 72 -9.28 10.64 16.46
CA GLU A 72 -9.49 11.96 17.04
C GLU A 72 -10.42 11.89 18.25
N ARG A 73 -9.90 11.40 19.38
CA ARG A 73 -10.66 11.30 20.64
C ARG A 73 -10.84 12.63 21.37
N ARG A 74 -10.11 13.67 20.94
CA ARG A 74 -10.24 15.04 21.40
C ARG A 74 -10.08 15.96 20.18
N PRO A 75 -10.90 17.01 20.04
CA PRO A 75 -10.80 17.92 18.91
C PRO A 75 -9.38 18.44 18.68
N GLY A 76 -8.88 18.34 17.45
CA GLY A 76 -7.55 18.76 17.04
C GLY A 76 -6.41 17.84 17.45
N GLN A 77 -6.67 16.74 18.17
CA GLN A 77 -5.64 15.82 18.66
C GLN A 77 -5.74 14.48 17.92
N LEU A 78 -4.99 14.37 16.83
CA LEU A 78 -4.90 13.15 16.03
C LEU A 78 -3.87 12.18 16.61
N LYS A 79 -4.27 10.91 16.78
CA LYS A 79 -3.39 9.83 17.22
C LYS A 79 -3.78 8.52 16.56
N ILE A 80 -2.82 7.87 15.91
CA ILE A 80 -3.01 6.49 15.43
C ILE A 80 -2.98 5.54 16.63
N GLU A 81 -4.06 4.77 16.79
CA GLU A 81 -4.19 3.84 17.91
C GLU A 81 -3.26 2.62 17.74
N PRO A 82 -2.75 2.04 18.85
CA PRO A 82 -1.93 0.82 18.78
C PRO A 82 -2.60 -0.34 18.06
N SER A 83 -3.94 -0.41 18.05
CA SER A 83 -4.67 -1.47 17.37
C SER A 83 -4.46 -1.48 15.86
N TRP A 84 -4.19 -0.32 15.24
CA TRP A 84 -3.94 -0.23 13.80
C TRP A 84 -2.62 -0.89 13.42
N HIS A 85 -1.57 -0.64 14.21
CA HIS A 85 -0.27 -1.26 14.02
C HIS A 85 -0.34 -2.78 14.22
N ARG A 86 -1.05 -3.23 15.27
CA ARG A 86 -1.30 -4.65 15.51
C ARG A 86 -2.04 -5.30 14.34
N TYR A 87 -3.10 -4.65 13.86
CA TYR A 87 -3.90 -5.13 12.74
C TYR A 87 -3.05 -5.29 11.47
N LEU A 88 -2.31 -4.24 11.08
CA LEU A 88 -1.45 -4.27 9.88
C LEU A 88 -0.36 -5.34 9.99
N LYS A 89 0.24 -5.50 11.18
CA LYS A 89 1.24 -6.55 11.41
C LYS A 89 0.62 -7.95 11.25
N ALA A 90 -0.57 -8.15 11.79
CA ALA A 90 -1.27 -9.43 11.70
C ALA A 90 -1.67 -9.74 10.26
N THR A 91 -2.33 -8.81 9.55
CA THR A 91 -2.74 -9.03 8.15
C THR A 91 -1.54 -9.31 7.25
N ALA A 92 -0.46 -8.53 7.39
CA ALA A 92 0.78 -8.75 6.64
C ALA A 92 1.40 -10.14 6.91
N ALA A 93 1.42 -10.59 8.18
CA ALA A 93 1.93 -11.91 8.54
C ALA A 93 1.12 -13.07 7.93
N HIS A 94 -0.13 -12.82 7.54
CA HIS A 94 -1.00 -13.77 6.84
C HIS A 94 -1.05 -13.58 5.32
N GLY A 95 -0.20 -12.72 4.75
CA GLY A 95 -0.15 -12.46 3.30
C GLY A 95 -1.34 -11.62 2.80
N LEU A 96 -2.02 -10.90 3.70
CA LEU A 96 -3.17 -10.06 3.36
C LEU A 96 -2.74 -8.60 3.17
N SER A 97 -3.04 -8.05 2.00
CA SER A 97 -3.04 -6.60 1.79
C SER A 97 -4.22 -5.96 2.52
N THR A 98 -4.06 -4.73 3.01
CA THR A 98 -5.11 -4.03 3.77
C THR A 98 -5.58 -2.78 3.05
N GLN A 99 -6.89 -2.66 2.87
CA GLN A 99 -7.55 -1.43 2.46
C GLN A 99 -8.31 -0.83 3.65
N PHE A 100 -8.02 0.44 3.95
CA PHE A 100 -8.76 1.18 4.97
C PHE A 100 -9.85 2.05 4.35
N ILE A 101 -11.00 2.08 5.00
CA ILE A 101 -11.99 3.13 4.82
C ILE A 101 -11.85 4.07 6.00
N LEU A 102 -11.13 5.18 5.81
CA LEU A 102 -11.11 6.23 6.82
C LEU A 102 -12.41 7.03 6.72
N GLY A 103 -13.19 7.06 7.78
CA GLY A 103 -14.46 7.78 7.78
C GLY A 103 -15.31 7.52 9.00
N TYR A 104 -16.62 7.41 8.78
CA TYR A 104 -17.64 7.45 9.83
C TYR A 104 -17.63 8.77 10.61
N GLY A 105 -18.59 8.93 11.52
CA GLY A 105 -18.68 10.14 12.32
C GLY A 105 -17.76 10.15 13.53
N ASN A 106 -17.69 11.33 14.13
CA ASN A 106 -17.04 11.59 15.40
C ASN A 106 -17.98 12.49 16.21
N SER A 107 -18.33 12.08 17.43
CA SER A 107 -19.33 12.78 18.26
C SER A 107 -18.96 14.22 18.59
N HIS A 108 -17.69 14.59 18.43
CA HIS A 108 -17.22 15.97 18.57
C HIS A 108 -17.63 16.90 17.40
N TYR A 109 -18.14 16.34 16.29
CA TYR A 109 -18.39 17.07 15.05
C TYR A 109 -19.72 16.65 14.41
N GLY A 110 -20.49 17.62 13.89
CA GLY A 110 -21.67 17.33 13.08
C GLY A 110 -22.71 16.39 13.73
N GLY A 111 -22.78 16.36 15.07
CA GLY A 111 -23.67 15.45 15.82
C GLY A 111 -23.25 13.98 15.82
N GLY A 112 -22.02 13.64 15.41
CA GLY A 112 -21.58 12.25 15.26
C GLY A 112 -21.95 11.63 13.92
N GLU A 113 -22.48 12.41 12.98
CA GLU A 113 -22.74 11.97 11.62
C GLU A 113 -21.45 11.82 10.81
N LYS A 114 -21.49 10.98 9.79
CA LYS A 114 -20.38 10.90 8.83
C LYS A 114 -20.20 12.25 8.10
N PRO A 115 -18.96 12.66 7.78
CA PRO A 115 -18.73 13.83 6.93
C PRO A 115 -19.52 13.74 5.61
N ARG A 116 -20.02 14.88 5.14
CA ARG A 116 -20.77 15.00 3.88
C ARG A 116 -19.88 15.51 2.77
#